data_AF-A0AAU0RBY9-F1
#
_entry.id   AF-A0AAU0RBY9-F1
#
_cell.length_a   1.000
_cell.length_b   1.000
_cell.length_c   1.000
_cell.angle_alpha   90.00
_cell.angle_beta   90.00
_cell.angle_gamma   90.00
#
_symmetry.space_group_name_H-M   'P 1'
#
loop_
_entity.id
_entity.type
_entity.pdbx_description
1 polymer ?
#
loop_
_entity_poly.entity_id
_entity_poly.type
_entity_poly.pdbx_seq_one_letter_code
_entity_poly.pdbx_strand_id
1 'polypeptide(L)'
;MKIYHNFKYDDRISIIFYFPSINIYRKPLQSITKLGEYLILKSVNKSEVARKTGLSKARLSELTLKEKAWLRAEELYIIALAIGVEPCEILEFTCGHLRKKKDL
;
A
#
# COMPACT_ATOMS: atom_id res chain seq x y z
N MET A 1 6.25 -11.16 26.44
CA MET A 1 7.07 -9.94 26.37
C MET A 1 7.34 -9.63 24.91
N LYS A 2 6.77 -8.55 24.35
CA LYS A 2 6.93 -8.20 22.93
C LYS A 2 8.16 -7.34 22.75
N ILE A 3 9.14 -7.82 21.98
CA ILE A 3 10.28 -7.01 21.55
C ILE A 3 10.11 -6.79 20.05
N TYR A 4 9.82 -5.56 19.65
CA TYR A 4 9.87 -5.14 18.25
C TYR A 4 11.27 -4.58 18.00
N HIS A 5 12.13 -5.37 17.35
CA HIS A 5 13.39 -4.85 16.84
C HIS A 5 13.15 -4.17 15.50
N ASN A 6 13.38 -2.85 15.45
CA ASN A 6 13.46 -2.06 14.23
C ASN A 6 14.66 -2.54 13.41
N PHE A 7 14.41 -3.17 12.25
CA PHE A 7 15.47 -3.51 11.29
C PHE A 7 15.57 -2.41 10.23
N LYS A 8 16.68 -1.67 10.29
CA LYS A 8 17.14 -0.75 9.25
C LYS A 8 17.81 -1.61 8.17
N TYR A 9 17.30 -1.58 6.94
CA TYR A 9 17.79 -2.42 5.84
C TYR A 9 18.90 -1.68 5.09
N ASP A 10 20.10 -2.26 5.05
CA ASP A 10 21.29 -1.79 4.31
C ASP A 10 21.58 -2.78 3.17
N ASP A 11 21.85 -2.26 1.98
CA ASP A 11 21.68 -2.88 0.65
C ASP A 11 22.75 -3.89 0.23
N ARG A 12 23.43 -4.64 1.12
CA ARG A 12 24.62 -5.42 0.70
C ARG A 12 24.86 -6.82 1.29
N ILE A 13 23.87 -7.66 1.61
CA ILE A 13 24.20 -9.06 1.99
C ILE A 13 23.26 -10.09 1.36
N SER A 14 23.79 -10.86 0.41
CA SER A 14 23.25 -12.14 -0.05
C SER A 14 23.74 -13.25 0.89
N ILE A 15 22.84 -13.90 1.64
CA ILE A 15 23.13 -15.16 2.32
C ILE A 15 22.06 -16.19 1.93
N ILE A 16 22.55 -17.27 1.32
CA ILE A 16 21.79 -18.46 0.90
C ILE A 16 21.57 -19.32 2.15
N PHE A 17 20.31 -19.44 2.60
CA PHE A 17 19.86 -20.53 3.46
C PHE A 17 18.81 -21.35 2.72
N TYR A 18 19.12 -22.63 2.52
CA TYR A 18 18.33 -23.62 1.78
C TYR A 18 17.18 -24.13 2.67
N PHE A 19 16.05 -23.42 2.69
CA PHE A 19 14.77 -23.94 3.20
C PHE A 19 13.87 -24.30 2.01
N PRO A 20 13.46 -25.58 1.85
CA PRO A 20 12.49 -25.96 0.84
C PRO A 20 11.10 -25.57 1.35
N SER A 21 10.45 -24.65 0.63
CA SER A 21 9.03 -24.24 0.69
C SER A 21 8.86 -22.74 0.91
N ILE A 22 8.16 -22.13 -0.05
CA ILE A 22 7.80 -20.71 -0.20
C ILE A 22 8.93 -19.89 -0.85
N ASN A 23 8.81 -19.75 -2.16
CA ASN A 23 9.61 -18.88 -3.01
C ASN A 23 9.44 -17.41 -2.60
N ILE A 24 10.37 -16.88 -1.79
CA ILE A 24 10.42 -15.45 -1.41
C ILE A 24 11.39 -14.66 -2.31
N TYR A 25 11.63 -15.11 -3.56
CA TYR A 25 12.17 -14.22 -4.59
C TYR A 25 11.04 -13.34 -5.14
N ARG A 26 10.55 -12.40 -4.32
CA ARG A 26 9.77 -11.28 -4.87
C ARG A 26 10.75 -10.41 -5.65
N LYS A 27 10.66 -10.44 -6.98
CA LYS A 27 11.20 -9.38 -7.86
C LYS A 27 10.97 -8.02 -7.17
N PRO A 28 11.96 -7.11 -7.14
CA PRO A 28 11.72 -5.75 -6.67
C PRO A 28 10.56 -5.19 -7.52
N LEU A 29 9.44 -4.98 -6.83
CA LEU A 29 8.14 -4.79 -7.44
C LEU A 29 8.08 -3.43 -8.14
N GLN A 30 7.31 -3.43 -9.23
CA GLN A 30 6.70 -2.28 -9.88
C GLN A 30 6.46 -1.12 -8.89
N SER A 31 6.72 0.12 -9.33
CA SER A 31 6.52 1.34 -8.54
C SER A 31 5.15 1.33 -7.85
N ILE A 32 5.13 1.02 -6.56
CA ILE A 32 3.91 0.93 -5.79
C ILE A 32 3.43 2.34 -5.44
N THR A 33 2.13 2.59 -5.51
CA THR A 33 1.58 3.90 -5.13
C THR A 33 1.57 4.05 -3.61
N LYS A 34 1.43 5.28 -3.10
CA LYS A 34 1.23 5.54 -1.66
C LYS A 34 0.03 4.77 -1.08
N LEU A 35 -1.05 4.63 -1.84
CA LEU A 35 -2.17 3.78 -1.44
C LEU A 35 -1.77 2.31 -1.35
N GLY A 36 -1.00 1.80 -2.31
CA GLY A 36 -0.47 0.44 -2.29
C GLY A 36 0.41 0.18 -1.08
N GLU A 37 1.30 1.11 -0.74
CA GLU A 37 2.12 1.06 0.49
C GLU A 37 1.24 0.99 1.73
N TYR A 38 0.25 1.89 1.84
CA TYR A 38 -0.67 1.95 2.98
C TYR A 38 -1.40 0.61 3.20
N LEU A 39 -1.93 0.00 2.13
CA LEU A 39 -2.63 -1.28 2.23
C LEU A 39 -1.70 -2.43 2.63
N ILE A 40 -0.44 -2.42 2.20
CA ILE A 40 0.56 -3.40 2.63
C ILE A 40 0.90 -3.21 4.11
N LEU A 41 1.13 -1.97 4.56
CA LEU A 41 1.44 -1.65 5.95
C LEU A 41 0.32 -2.10 6.90
N LYS A 42 -0.95 -1.93 6.49
CA LYS A 42 -2.12 -2.37 7.26
C LYS A 42 -2.44 -3.87 7.08
N SER A 43 -1.61 -4.63 6.36
CA SER A 43 -1.81 -6.05 6.05
C SER A 43 -3.20 -6.37 5.46
N VAL A 44 -3.71 -5.46 4.62
CA VAL A 44 -5.06 -5.57 4.06
C VAL A 44 -5.08 -6.54 2.88
N ASN A 45 -6.06 -7.45 2.86
CA ASN A 45 -6.29 -8.34 1.73
C ASN A 45 -7.05 -7.63 0.60
N LYS A 46 -6.39 -7.42 -0.55
CA LYS A 46 -6.97 -6.76 -1.74
C LYS A 46 -8.25 -7.45 -2.25
N SER A 47 -8.32 -8.78 -2.16
CA SER A 47 -9.51 -9.53 -2.61
C SER A 47 -10.71 -9.25 -1.72
N GLU A 48 -10.48 -9.08 -0.42
CA GLU A 48 -11.55 -8.75 0.53
C GLU A 48 -12.06 -7.33 0.33
N VAL A 49 -11.15 -6.38 0.12
CA VAL A 49 -11.52 -4.99 -0.21
C VAL A 49 -12.33 -4.94 -1.50
N ALA A 50 -11.92 -5.66 -2.55
CA ALA A 50 -12.68 -5.71 -3.81
C ALA A 50 -14.13 -6.15 -3.59
N ARG A 51 -14.33 -7.18 -2.75
CA ARG A 51 -15.66 -7.70 -2.43
C ARG A 51 -16.50 -6.71 -1.64
N LYS A 52 -15.92 -6.03 -0.65
CA LYS A 52 -16.62 -5.06 0.21
C LYS A 52 -16.92 -3.74 -0.47
N THR A 53 -16.03 -3.29 -1.37
CA THR A 53 -16.13 -1.98 -2.02
C THR A 53 -16.88 -2.02 -3.36
N GLY A 54 -17.09 -3.21 -3.94
CA GLY A 54 -17.60 -3.34 -5.30
C GLY A 54 -16.60 -2.93 -6.38
N LEU A 55 -15.36 -2.59 -6.02
CA LEU A 55 -14.30 -2.28 -6.98
C LEU A 55 -13.80 -3.57 -7.65
N SER A 56 -13.55 -3.49 -8.96
CA SER A 56 -12.94 -4.63 -9.67
C SER A 56 -11.51 -4.88 -9.16
N LYS A 57 -11.10 -6.15 -9.15
CA LYS A 57 -9.71 -6.52 -8.81
C LYS A 57 -8.69 -5.79 -9.68
N ALA A 58 -9.02 -5.58 -10.95
CA ALA A 58 -8.20 -4.83 -11.90
C ALA A 58 -8.06 -3.36 -11.48
N ARG A 59 -9.15 -2.70 -11.05
CA ARG A 59 -9.13 -1.30 -10.61
C ARG A 59 -8.30 -1.13 -9.32
N LEU A 60 -8.45 -2.02 -8.34
CA LEU A 60 -7.60 -2.01 -7.14
C LEU A 60 -6.12 -2.26 -7.47
N SER A 61 -5.84 -3.14 -8.43
CA SER A 61 -4.48 -3.36 -8.91
C SER A 61 -3.91 -2.10 -9.56
N GLU A 62 -4.69 -1.43 -10.40
CA GLU A 62 -4.30 -0.16 -11.03
C GLU A 62 -4.01 0.91 -9.98
N LEU A 63 -4.92 1.13 -9.03
CA LEU A 63 -4.77 2.13 -7.96
C LEU A 63 -3.55 1.87 -7.05
N THR A 64 -3.09 0.62 -6.95
CA THR A 64 -1.96 0.26 -6.09
C THR A 64 -0.62 0.17 -6.82
N LEU A 65 -0.60 -0.01 -8.14
CA LEU A 65 0.63 -0.27 -8.91
C LEU A 65 0.94 0.78 -9.98
N LYS A 66 -0.03 1.61 -10.38
CA LYS A 66 0.15 2.59 -11.46
C LYS A 66 0.21 3.99 -10.87
N GLU A 67 1.37 4.63 -10.91
CA GLU A 67 1.56 5.99 -10.39
C GLU A 67 0.66 7.04 -11.06
N LYS A 68 0.32 6.84 -12.34
CA LYS A 68 -0.58 7.73 -13.09
C LYS A 68 -2.07 7.49 -12.79
N ALA A 69 -2.42 6.50 -11.98
CA ALA A 69 -3.80 6.24 -11.63
C ALA A 69 -4.27 7.28 -10.62
N TRP A 70 -5.33 8.01 -10.95
CA TRP A 70 -5.95 8.93 -10.01
C TRP A 70 -6.88 8.16 -9.07
N LEU A 71 -6.60 8.31 -7.78
CA LEU A 71 -7.46 7.84 -6.70
C LEU A 71 -8.60 8.85 -6.53
N ARG A 72 -9.82 8.45 -6.88
CA ARG A 72 -11.01 9.31 -6.68
C ARG A 72 -11.37 9.36 -5.20
N ALA A 73 -11.94 10.48 -4.77
CA ALA A 73 -12.39 10.66 -3.39
C ALA A 73 -13.42 9.59 -2.96
N GLU A 74 -14.36 9.25 -3.85
CA GLU A 74 -15.35 8.18 -3.62
C GLU A 74 -14.68 6.81 -3.41
N GLU A 75 -13.70 6.48 -4.25
CA GLU A 75 -12.94 5.22 -4.16
C GLU A 75 -12.14 5.16 -2.86
N LEU A 76 -11.49 6.26 -2.48
CA LEU A 76 -10.78 6.38 -1.21
C LEU A 76 -11.74 6.16 -0.03
N TYR A 77 -12.88 6.82 -0.04
CA TYR A 77 -13.86 6.77 1.06
C TYR A 77 -14.40 5.35 1.25
N ILE A 78 -14.83 4.68 0.19
CA ILE A 78 -15.37 3.33 0.31
C ILE A 78 -14.29 2.30 0.68
N ILE A 79 -13.04 2.49 0.20
CA ILE A 79 -11.90 1.66 0.62
C ILE A 79 -11.66 1.83 2.12
N ALA A 80 -11.68 3.06 2.63
CA ALA A 80 -11.52 3.35 4.06
C ALA A 80 -12.59 2.66 4.91
N LEU A 81 -13.86 2.76 4.51
CA LEU A 81 -14.96 2.07 5.17
C LEU A 81 -14.78 0.53 5.13
N ALA A 82 -14.33 -0.02 4.01
CA ALA A 82 -14.16 -1.47 3.86
C ALA A 82 -13.06 -2.06 4.78
N ILE A 83 -12.02 -1.26 5.07
CA ILE A 83 -10.93 -1.64 5.97
C ILE A 83 -11.13 -1.16 7.41
N GLY A 84 -12.19 -0.39 7.68
CA GLY A 84 -12.53 0.10 9.02
C GLY A 84 -11.59 1.17 9.55
N VAL A 85 -11.14 2.09 8.69
CA VAL A 85 -10.31 3.24 9.08
C VAL A 85 -10.98 4.55 8.68
N GLU A 86 -10.57 5.64 9.31
CA GLU A 86 -11.03 6.97 8.95
C GLU A 86 -10.52 7.36 7.55
N PRO A 87 -11.39 7.87 6.64
CA PRO A 87 -10.98 8.30 5.30
C PRO A 87 -9.87 9.36 5.32
N CYS A 88 -9.89 10.25 6.32
CA CYS A 88 -8.87 11.28 6.49
C CYS A 88 -7.47 10.68 6.70
N GLU A 89 -7.34 9.53 7.36
CA GLU A 89 -6.04 8.87 7.56
C GLU A 89 -5.42 8.46 6.22
N ILE A 90 -6.23 7.87 5.33
CA ILE A 90 -5.77 7.50 3.99
C ILE A 90 -5.40 8.75 3.20
N LEU A 91 -6.24 9.78 3.26
CA LEU A 91 -6.02 11.03 2.53
C LEU A 91 -4.71 11.70 2.96
N GLU A 92 -4.46 11.81 4.25
CA GLU A 92 -3.22 12.37 4.80
C GLU A 92 -2.00 11.53 4.40
N PHE A 93 -2.11 10.20 4.42
CA PHE A 93 -1.03 9.32 3.98
C PHE A 93 -0.70 9.51 2.50
N THR A 94 -1.73 9.62 1.64
CA THR A 94 -1.53 9.73 0.20
C THR A 94 -1.17 11.14 -0.26
N CYS A 95 -1.72 12.17 0.37
CA CYS A 95 -1.67 13.56 -0.11
C CYS A 95 -0.99 14.54 0.86
N GLY A 96 -0.60 14.11 2.07
CA GLY A 96 0.00 15.00 3.09
C GLY A 96 1.36 15.60 2.71
N HIS A 97 2.00 15.05 1.67
CA HIS A 97 3.22 15.60 1.08
C HIS A 97 2.97 16.83 0.19
N LEU A 98 1.72 17.05 -0.23
CA LEU A 98 1.37 18.20 -1.05
C LEU A 98 1.54 19.49 -0.24
N ARG A 99 2.03 20.52 -0.91
CA ARG A 99 2.18 21.87 -0.37
C ARG A 99 1.49 22.84 -1.32
N LYS A 100 0.82 23.85 -0.76
CA LYS A 100 0.28 24.95 -1.56
C LYS A 100 1.44 25.66 -2.26
N LYS A 101 1.27 26.05 -3.52
CA LYS A 101 2.20 26.97 -4.16
C LYS A 101 2.05 28.32 -3.45
N LYS A 102 3.17 28.93 -3.06
CA LYS A 102 3.17 30.24 -2.41
C LYS A 102 2.45 31.23 -3.33
N ASP A 103 1.45 31.93 -2.81
CA ASP A 103 0.71 32.94 -3.56
C ASP A 103 1.72 33.97 -4.09
N LEU A 104 1.76 34.13 -5.42
CA LEU A 104 2.59 35.11 -6.12
C LEU A 104 1.96 36.50 -6.02
#